data_AF-A0A0G3GWH2-F1
#
_entry.id   AF-A0A0G3GWH2-F1
#
_cell.length_a   1.000
_cell.length_b   1.000
_cell.length_c   1.000
_cell.angle_alpha   90.00
_cell.angle_beta   90.00
_cell.angle_gamma   90.00
#
_symmetry.space_group_name_H-M   'P 1'
#
loop_
_entity.id
_entity.type
_entity.pdbx_description
1 polymer ?
#
loop_
_entity_poly.entity_id
_entity_poly.type
_entity_poly.pdbx_seq_one_letter_code
_entity_poly.pdbx_strand_id
1 'polypeptide(L)'
;MIELAVLLIFLVLILLLVVKSIALIPQGEAAVIERLGKYTRTVSGGITILVPFIDRVRAKVDTRERVVSFPPQAVITQDNLTVAIDTVVTFQINDPARAIYGVDNYIVGVEQISTATLRDVVGGMTLEETLTSREVINRRLRGELDAATTKWGLRISRVELKAIDPPPSIQQSMEKQMKADREKRATILAAEGQREADIKTAEGEKQAKILAAEGEKHAAILAAEAERQAMILRAEGERAAKYLKAQGEARSIQKVNAAIKSAQLTPEVLAYQYLEKLPKMAEGSANKMWLVPSQFGDSLEQFARSMANKDEDGVFRYEPATVTEETKEMAAQENVDEWFNTESDPEIAAAVAAANAVANKPVEEDPGAALAAKTAAARDNSSDIPSLESPHASVPAQFPVPQFDQAPPTEPQQ
;
A
#
# COMPACT_ATOMS: atom_id res chain seq x y z
N MET A 1 90.37 57.97 0.94
CA MET A 1 89.71 57.61 -0.34
C MET A 1 89.97 56.15 -0.74
N ILE A 2 91.23 55.73 -0.85
CA ILE A 2 91.59 54.36 -1.27
C ILE A 2 91.15 53.30 -0.25
N GLU A 3 91.41 53.49 1.04
CA GLU A 3 90.99 52.54 2.10
C GLU A 3 89.47 52.34 2.16
N LEU A 4 88.71 53.44 2.02
CA LEU A 4 87.25 53.42 1.96
C LEU A 4 86.75 52.65 0.72
N ALA A 5 87.41 52.81 -0.42
CA ALA A 5 87.08 52.09 -1.65
C ALA A 5 87.37 50.58 -1.54
N VAL A 6 88.50 50.20 -0.92
CA VAL A 6 88.84 48.79 -0.69
C VAL A 6 87.84 48.12 0.25
N LEU A 7 87.45 48.81 1.34
CA LEU A 7 86.44 48.30 2.27
C LEU A 7 85.07 48.12 1.59
N LEU A 8 84.67 49.07 0.75
CA LEU A 8 83.43 48.97 -0.04
C LEU A 8 83.47 47.76 -0.99
N ILE A 9 84.57 47.55 -1.71
CA ILE A 9 84.73 46.41 -2.63
C ILE A 9 84.64 45.09 -1.88
N PHE A 10 85.29 45.00 -0.72
CA PHE A 10 85.25 43.79 0.12
C PHE A 10 83.84 43.53 0.66
N LEU A 11 83.12 44.56 1.09
CA LEU A 11 81.74 44.45 1.54
C LEU A 11 80.81 43.98 0.40
N VAL A 12 80.97 44.53 -0.79
CA VAL A 12 80.21 44.11 -1.99
C VAL A 12 80.54 42.67 -2.36
N LEU A 13 81.81 42.24 -2.26
CA LEU A 13 82.21 40.86 -2.51
C LEU A 13 81.57 39.89 -1.52
N ILE A 14 81.57 40.22 -0.22
CA ILE A 14 80.89 39.41 0.81
C ILE A 14 79.39 39.34 0.52
N LEU A 15 78.75 40.47 0.20
CA LEU A 15 77.33 40.51 -0.11
C LEU A 15 77.00 39.60 -1.32
N LEU A 16 77.81 39.64 -2.37
CA LEU A 16 77.65 38.76 -3.54
C LEU A 16 77.81 37.28 -3.19
N LEU A 17 78.76 36.94 -2.32
CA LEU A 17 78.96 35.56 -1.85
C LEU A 17 77.76 35.07 -1.04
N VAL A 18 77.21 35.90 -0.15
CA VAL A 18 76.04 35.55 0.66
C VAL A 18 74.80 35.37 -0.21
N VAL A 19 74.53 36.30 -1.13
CA VAL A 19 73.36 36.20 -2.03
C VAL A 19 73.46 34.98 -2.94
N LYS A 20 74.65 34.64 -3.47
CA LYS A 20 74.84 33.43 -4.27
C LYS A 20 74.86 32.13 -3.47
N SER A 21 75.07 32.21 -2.16
CA SER A 21 75.07 31.06 -1.27
C SER A 21 73.65 30.64 -0.89
N ILE A 22 72.70 31.57 -0.86
CA ILE A 22 71.32 31.27 -0.42
C ILE A 22 70.45 30.93 -1.62
N ALA A 23 69.94 29.70 -1.67
CA ALA A 23 68.94 29.26 -2.64
C ALA A 23 67.63 28.92 -1.94
N LEU A 24 66.53 29.52 -2.40
CA LEU A 24 65.18 29.20 -1.95
C LEU A 24 64.57 28.11 -2.84
N ILE A 25 64.12 27.02 -2.21
CA ILE A 25 63.42 25.92 -2.87
C ILE A 25 61.97 25.95 -2.34
N PRO A 26 60.98 26.13 -3.22
CA PRO A 26 59.57 26.05 -2.84
C PRO A 26 59.22 24.69 -2.21
N GLN A 27 58.23 24.69 -1.33
CA GLN A 27 57.65 23.43 -0.83
C GLN A 27 56.96 22.69 -1.99
N GLY A 28 57.09 21.36 -2.03
CA GLY A 28 56.60 20.55 -3.14
C GLY A 28 57.54 20.50 -4.36
N GLU A 29 58.68 21.20 -4.32
CA GLU A 29 59.78 21.02 -5.27
C GLU A 29 61.00 20.43 -4.55
N ALA A 30 61.78 19.67 -5.31
CA ALA A 30 63.09 19.20 -4.90
C ALA A 30 64.16 19.66 -5.89
N ALA A 31 65.28 20.14 -5.36
CA ALA A 31 66.43 20.56 -6.13
C ALA A 31 67.55 19.53 -6.01
N VAL A 32 68.07 19.10 -7.15
CA VAL A 32 69.26 18.23 -7.23
C VAL A 32 70.51 19.11 -7.30
N ILE A 33 71.42 18.94 -6.35
CA ILE A 33 72.63 19.77 -6.23
C ILE A 33 73.84 18.98 -6.69
N GLU A 34 74.61 19.60 -7.58
CA GLU A 34 75.90 19.10 -8.08
C GLU A 34 77.04 19.94 -7.50
N ARG A 35 78.15 19.28 -7.17
CA ARG A 35 79.42 19.90 -6.82
C ARG A 35 80.45 19.52 -7.87
N LEU A 36 80.96 20.50 -8.62
CA LEU A 36 81.90 20.25 -9.73
C LEU A 36 81.42 19.14 -10.69
N GLY A 37 80.11 19.04 -10.94
CA GLY A 37 79.50 18.04 -11.81
C GLY A 37 79.23 16.66 -11.18
N LYS A 38 79.55 16.45 -9.90
CA LYS A 38 79.15 15.23 -9.17
C LYS A 38 77.90 15.47 -8.33
N TYR A 39 76.97 14.52 -8.33
CA TYR A 39 75.84 14.53 -7.42
C TYR A 39 76.32 14.58 -5.96
N THR A 40 75.75 15.48 -5.17
CA THR A 40 76.07 15.60 -3.74
C THR A 40 74.86 15.28 -2.88
N ARG A 41 73.75 16.00 -3.06
CA ARG A 41 72.53 15.82 -2.27
C ARG A 41 71.30 16.35 -3.01
N THR A 42 70.13 15.87 -2.60
CA THR A 42 68.83 16.40 -3.00
C THR A 42 68.21 17.12 -1.80
N VAL A 43 67.65 18.31 -2.02
CA VAL A 43 66.99 19.09 -0.97
C VAL A 43 65.57 19.43 -1.40
N SER A 44 64.61 19.16 -0.51
CA SER A 44 63.19 19.40 -0.71
C SER A 44 62.71 20.53 0.21
N GLY A 45 62.28 21.64 -0.40
CA GLY A 45 61.76 22.79 0.32
C GLY A 45 62.77 23.55 1.20
N GLY A 46 62.46 24.81 1.48
CA GLY A 46 63.18 25.64 2.43
C GLY A 46 64.40 26.36 1.87
N ILE A 47 65.17 26.96 2.77
CA ILE A 47 66.36 27.73 2.45
C ILE A 47 67.57 26.78 2.49
N THR A 48 68.26 26.67 1.36
CA THR A 48 69.47 25.85 1.24
C THR A 48 70.69 26.72 1.05
N ILE A 49 71.72 26.44 1.84
CA ILE A 49 73.04 27.07 1.72
C ILE A 49 73.86 26.25 0.72
N LEU A 50 74.33 26.91 -0.33
CA LEU A 50 75.18 26.41 -1.41
C LEU A 50 76.57 27.04 -1.30
N VAL A 51 77.62 26.26 -1.53
CA VAL A 51 78.95 26.84 -1.64
C VAL A 51 79.03 27.62 -2.97
N PRO A 52 79.15 28.95 -2.97
CA PRO A 52 79.13 29.74 -4.20
C PRO A 52 80.26 29.27 -5.14
N PHE A 53 80.00 29.28 -6.44
CA PHE A 53 80.87 28.82 -7.53
C PHE A 53 81.10 27.31 -7.64
N ILE A 54 81.12 26.56 -6.53
CA ILE A 54 81.39 25.11 -6.52
C ILE A 54 80.09 24.30 -6.64
N ASP A 55 79.08 24.65 -5.84
CA ASP A 55 77.78 23.98 -5.85
C ASP A 55 76.85 24.67 -6.87
N ARG A 56 76.13 23.87 -7.66
CA ARG A 56 75.13 24.34 -8.63
C ARG A 56 73.86 23.51 -8.52
N VAL A 57 72.71 24.16 -8.65
CA VAL A 57 71.42 23.46 -8.79
C VAL A 57 71.31 22.98 -10.24
N ARG A 58 71.30 21.67 -10.44
CA ARG A 58 71.21 21.06 -11.78
C ARG A 58 69.80 21.16 -12.34
N ALA A 59 68.81 20.75 -11.55
CA ALA A 59 67.40 20.76 -11.92
C ALA A 59 66.53 20.90 -10.67
N LYS A 60 65.38 21.55 -10.85
CA LYS A 60 64.28 21.57 -9.89
C LYS A 60 63.16 20.71 -10.43
N VAL A 61 62.61 19.85 -9.60
CA VAL A 61 61.60 18.87 -9.98
C VAL A 61 60.43 18.98 -9.02
N ASP A 62 59.21 19.02 -9.56
CA ASP A 62 58.00 18.99 -8.75
C ASP A 62 57.80 17.57 -8.21
N THR A 63 57.74 17.44 -6.88
CA THR A 63 57.53 16.16 -6.20
C THR A 63 56.05 15.83 -6.03
N ARG A 64 55.15 16.77 -6.33
CA ARG A 64 53.70 16.53 -6.25
C ARG A 64 53.26 15.59 -7.35
N GLU A 65 52.08 15.04 -7.14
CA GLU A 65 51.42 14.19 -8.12
C GLU A 65 51.08 14.99 -9.38
N ARG A 66 51.50 14.45 -10.53
CA ARG A 66 51.29 15.04 -11.84
C ARG A 66 50.49 14.08 -12.71
N VAL A 67 49.50 14.65 -13.39
CA VAL A 67 48.68 13.95 -14.38
C VAL A 67 49.23 14.29 -15.77
N VAL A 68 49.55 13.26 -16.57
CA VAL A 68 50.00 13.41 -17.96
C VAL A 68 49.12 12.55 -18.84
N SER A 69 48.55 13.15 -19.89
CA SER A 69 47.82 12.45 -20.94
C SER A 69 48.78 12.16 -22.09
N PHE A 70 48.75 10.92 -22.59
CA PHE A 70 49.48 10.52 -23.78
C PHE A 70 48.55 10.50 -25.00
N PRO A 71 49.09 10.76 -26.21
CA PRO A 71 48.29 10.75 -27.43
C PRO A 71 47.77 9.34 -27.77
N PRO A 72 46.68 9.23 -28.55
CA PRO A 72 46.11 7.96 -28.97
C PRO A 72 47.14 7.07 -29.65
N GLN A 73 47.28 5.84 -29.16
CA GLN A 73 48.14 4.82 -29.76
C GLN A 73 47.30 3.77 -30.49
N ALA A 74 47.67 3.47 -31.74
CA ALA A 74 47.04 2.43 -32.53
C ALA A 74 47.58 1.05 -32.12
N VAL A 75 46.71 0.21 -31.57
CA VAL A 75 47.01 -1.15 -31.10
C VAL A 75 46.09 -2.15 -31.81
N ILE A 76 46.60 -3.33 -32.11
CA ILE A 76 45.84 -4.41 -32.73
C ILE A 76 45.38 -5.36 -31.62
N THR A 77 44.08 -5.61 -31.57
CA THR A 77 43.44 -6.59 -30.67
C THR A 77 43.63 -8.02 -31.15
N GLN A 78 43.27 -9.00 -30.33
CA GLN A 78 43.30 -10.42 -30.69
C GLN A 78 42.49 -10.74 -31.96
N ASP A 79 41.40 -10.00 -32.18
CA ASP A 79 40.52 -10.15 -33.36
C ASP A 79 41.06 -9.46 -34.62
N ASN A 80 42.32 -9.03 -34.60
CA ASN A 80 42.97 -8.31 -35.69
C ASN A 80 42.27 -6.98 -36.06
N LEU A 81 41.66 -6.32 -35.06
CA LEU A 81 41.08 -4.98 -35.21
C LEU A 81 42.02 -3.93 -34.60
N THR A 82 42.24 -2.84 -35.34
CA THR A 82 43.03 -1.70 -34.89
C THR A 82 42.18 -0.75 -34.07
N VAL A 83 42.51 -0.60 -32.78
CA VAL A 83 41.87 0.34 -31.86
C VAL A 83 42.84 1.46 -31.48
N ALA A 84 42.34 2.68 -31.36
CA ALA A 84 43.09 3.81 -30.82
C ALA A 84 42.79 3.94 -29.33
N ILE A 85 43.84 3.94 -28.49
CA ILE A 85 43.68 3.99 -27.03
C ILE A 85 44.38 5.23 -26.48
N ASP A 86 43.61 6.07 -25.79
CA ASP A 86 44.10 7.21 -25.03
C ASP A 86 44.34 6.79 -23.58
N THR A 87 45.46 7.19 -23.01
CA THR A 87 45.77 6.90 -21.61
C THR A 87 46.20 8.14 -20.84
N VAL A 88 45.86 8.15 -19.56
CA VAL A 88 46.28 9.15 -18.60
C VAL A 88 47.03 8.45 -17.49
N VAL A 89 48.25 8.90 -17.23
CA VAL A 89 49.11 8.36 -16.18
C VAL A 89 49.34 9.44 -15.13
N THR A 90 49.04 9.07 -13.90
CA THR A 90 49.26 9.90 -12.73
C THR A 90 50.44 9.34 -11.95
N PHE A 91 51.49 10.14 -11.82
CA PHE A 91 52.73 9.74 -11.14
C PHE A 91 53.28 10.87 -10.27
N GLN A 92 54.11 10.50 -9.31
CA GLN A 92 54.88 11.43 -8.49
C GLN A 92 56.35 11.02 -8.45
N ILE A 93 57.22 12.01 -8.25
CA ILE A 93 58.67 11.79 -8.21
C ILE A 93 59.08 11.66 -6.75
N ASN A 94 59.42 10.43 -6.34
CA ASN A 94 59.83 10.12 -4.97
C ASN A 94 61.35 10.31 -4.79
N ASP A 95 62.13 10.02 -5.83
CA ASP A 95 63.58 10.22 -5.83
C ASP A 95 64.01 11.10 -7.03
N PRO A 96 64.16 12.42 -6.80
CA PRO A 96 64.53 13.38 -7.83
C PRO A 96 65.93 13.12 -8.42
N ALA A 97 66.87 12.57 -7.65
CA ALA A 97 68.20 12.27 -8.16
C ALA A 97 68.14 11.13 -9.19
N ARG A 98 67.40 10.06 -8.88
CA ARG A 98 67.17 8.97 -9.85
C ARG A 98 66.36 9.41 -11.05
N ALA A 99 65.43 10.36 -10.89
CA ALA A 99 64.62 10.85 -12.02
C ALA A 99 65.45 11.67 -13.02
N ILE A 100 66.45 12.43 -12.54
CA ILE A 100 67.30 13.26 -13.39
C ILE A 100 68.46 12.48 -14.02
N TYR A 101 69.03 11.51 -13.31
CA TYR A 101 70.18 10.75 -13.82
C TYR A 101 69.84 9.36 -14.36
N GLY A 102 68.67 8.80 -14.04
CA GLY A 102 68.28 7.45 -14.42
C GLY A 102 67.76 7.33 -15.84
N VAL A 103 67.20 8.41 -16.41
CA VAL A 103 66.68 8.47 -17.78
C VAL A 103 66.72 9.92 -18.26
N ASP A 104 66.96 10.14 -19.56
CA ASP A 104 67.04 11.48 -20.16
C ASP A 104 65.71 12.24 -20.04
N ASN A 105 64.61 11.63 -20.48
CA ASN A 105 63.26 12.16 -20.30
C ASN A 105 62.31 11.06 -19.81
N TYR A 106 62.00 11.09 -18.52
CA TYR A 106 61.11 10.12 -17.90
C TYR A 106 59.68 10.16 -18.46
N ILE A 107 59.20 11.30 -18.98
CA ILE A 107 57.84 11.41 -19.55
C ILE A 107 57.76 10.58 -20.83
N VAL A 108 58.75 10.75 -21.72
CA VAL A 108 58.85 9.97 -22.97
C VAL A 108 59.10 8.48 -22.65
N GLY A 109 59.91 8.19 -21.64
CA GLY A 109 60.13 6.81 -21.18
C GLY A 109 58.84 6.14 -20.68
N VAL A 110 58.04 6.83 -19.87
CA VAL A 110 56.73 6.34 -19.39
C VAL A 110 55.78 6.14 -20.57
N GLU A 111 55.75 7.05 -21.54
CA GLU A 111 54.93 6.92 -22.76
C GLU A 111 55.29 5.65 -23.56
N GLN A 112 56.58 5.40 -23.76
CA GLN A 112 57.07 4.23 -24.50
C GLN A 112 56.74 2.92 -23.79
N ILE A 113 56.95 2.84 -22.47
CA ILE A 113 56.58 1.66 -21.68
C ILE A 113 55.07 1.46 -21.73
N SER A 114 54.29 2.53 -21.54
CA SER A 114 52.82 2.47 -21.60
C SER A 114 52.35 1.92 -22.95
N THR A 115 52.95 2.38 -24.05
CA THR A 115 52.64 1.92 -25.40
C THR A 115 53.00 0.44 -25.60
N ALA A 116 54.16 0.00 -25.10
CA ALA A 116 54.57 -1.40 -25.17
C ALA A 116 53.63 -2.30 -24.34
N THR A 117 53.30 -1.90 -23.12
CA THR A 117 52.38 -2.65 -22.24
C THR A 117 50.95 -2.66 -22.79
N LEU A 118 50.47 -1.55 -23.37
CA LEU A 118 49.18 -1.52 -24.07
C LEU A 118 49.15 -2.54 -25.22
N ARG A 119 50.21 -2.59 -26.03
CA ARG A 119 50.31 -3.53 -27.16
C ARG A 119 50.28 -4.99 -26.69
N ASP A 120 50.95 -5.30 -25.59
CA ASP A 120 50.98 -6.64 -25.01
C ASP A 120 49.62 -7.04 -24.42
N VAL A 121 49.04 -6.19 -23.54
CA VAL A 121 47.78 -6.50 -22.86
C VAL A 121 46.61 -6.56 -23.83
N VAL A 122 46.47 -5.58 -24.72
CA VAL A 122 45.36 -5.50 -25.67
C VAL A 122 45.53 -6.50 -26.81
N GLY A 123 46.77 -6.85 -27.19
CA GLY A 123 47.03 -7.89 -28.17
C GLY A 123 46.51 -9.27 -27.76
N GLY A 124 46.41 -9.53 -26.45
CA GLY A 124 45.84 -10.75 -25.89
C GLY A 124 44.34 -10.66 -25.54
N MET A 125 43.65 -9.59 -25.92
CA MET A 125 42.23 -9.37 -25.62
C MET A 125 41.44 -9.10 -26.90
N THR A 126 40.19 -9.55 -26.93
CA THR A 126 39.22 -9.22 -27.99
C THR A 126 38.79 -7.76 -27.92
N LEU A 127 38.15 -7.23 -28.97
CA LEU A 127 37.61 -5.87 -28.96
C LEU A 127 36.57 -5.69 -27.83
N GLU A 128 35.68 -6.67 -27.66
CA GLU A 128 34.62 -6.62 -26.65
C GLU A 128 35.20 -6.61 -25.23
N GLU A 129 36.13 -7.52 -24.93
CA GLU A 129 36.82 -7.56 -23.63
C GLU A 129 37.58 -6.26 -23.36
N THR A 130 38.18 -5.66 -24.39
CA THR A 130 38.89 -4.38 -24.25
C THR A 130 37.94 -3.26 -23.86
N LEU A 131 36.69 -3.26 -24.36
CA LEU A 131 35.67 -2.27 -24.03
C LEU A 131 35.03 -2.50 -22.65
N THR A 132 34.82 -3.76 -22.24
CA THR A 132 34.15 -4.11 -20.98
C THR A 132 35.10 -4.18 -19.79
N SER A 133 36.34 -4.63 -19.99
CA SER A 133 37.28 -5.02 -18.93
C SER A 133 38.37 -3.96 -18.69
N ARG A 134 38.00 -2.67 -18.74
CA ARG A 134 38.94 -1.53 -18.59
C ARG A 134 39.76 -1.59 -17.28
N GLU A 135 39.15 -2.06 -16.20
CA GLU A 135 39.83 -2.19 -14.89
C GLU A 135 40.96 -3.23 -14.91
N VAL A 136 40.81 -4.31 -15.68
CA VAL A 136 41.87 -5.32 -15.83
C VAL A 136 43.07 -4.70 -16.54
N ILE A 137 42.82 -3.92 -17.59
CA ILE A 137 43.85 -3.21 -18.35
C ILE A 137 44.55 -2.18 -17.45
N ASN A 138 43.79 -1.33 -16.74
CA ASN A 138 44.34 -0.33 -15.81
C ASN A 138 45.26 -0.96 -14.76
N ARG A 139 44.85 -2.08 -14.14
CA ARG A 139 45.67 -2.76 -13.13
C ARG A 139 46.94 -3.37 -13.71
N ARG A 140 46.87 -4.02 -14.87
CA ARG A 140 48.06 -4.57 -15.55
C ARG A 140 49.03 -3.47 -15.95
N LEU A 141 48.54 -2.41 -16.60
CA LEU A 141 49.36 -1.25 -16.97
C LEU A 141 50.03 -0.62 -15.76
N ARG A 142 49.29 -0.37 -14.68
CA ARG A 142 49.86 0.19 -13.45
C ARG A 142 50.96 -0.70 -12.88
N GLY A 143 50.76 -2.01 -12.85
CA GLY A 143 51.75 -2.96 -12.32
C GLY A 143 53.06 -2.95 -13.11
N GLU A 144 52.98 -3.06 -14.44
CA GLU A 144 54.15 -3.06 -15.32
C GLU A 144 54.86 -1.71 -15.33
N LEU A 145 54.10 -0.61 -15.39
CA LEU A 145 54.66 0.74 -15.34
C LEU A 145 55.37 1.00 -14.02
N ASP A 146 54.77 0.70 -12.88
CA ASP A 146 55.38 0.93 -11.56
C ASP A 146 56.68 0.11 -11.39
N ALA A 147 56.68 -1.15 -11.82
CA ALA A 147 57.86 -2.02 -11.79
C ALA A 147 59.02 -1.45 -12.63
N ALA A 148 58.72 -0.94 -13.83
CA ALA A 148 59.71 -0.37 -14.72
C ALA A 148 60.21 1.01 -14.25
N THR A 149 59.31 1.88 -13.78
CA THR A 149 59.61 3.29 -13.45
C THR A 149 60.23 3.47 -12.06
N THR A 150 60.14 2.45 -11.19
CA THR A 150 60.80 2.45 -9.87
C THR A 150 62.32 2.70 -9.98
N LYS A 151 62.97 2.20 -11.05
CA LYS A 151 64.41 2.41 -11.30
C LYS A 151 64.74 3.89 -11.54
N TRP A 152 63.78 4.66 -12.07
CA TRP A 152 63.89 6.09 -12.31
C TRP A 152 63.46 6.93 -11.11
N GLY A 153 63.05 6.34 -9.99
CA GLY A 153 62.58 7.09 -8.83
C GLY A 153 61.16 7.67 -8.96
N LEU A 154 60.41 7.22 -9.97
CA LEU A 154 59.00 7.55 -10.16
C LEU A 154 58.13 6.50 -9.46
N ARG A 155 57.01 6.96 -8.89
CA ARG A 155 55.95 6.11 -8.36
C ARG A 155 54.67 6.36 -9.15
N ILE A 156 54.09 5.28 -9.68
CA ILE A 156 52.83 5.37 -10.42
C ILE A 156 51.68 5.27 -9.43
N SER A 157 50.88 6.33 -9.32
CA SER A 157 49.70 6.33 -8.47
C SER A 157 48.52 5.66 -9.16
N ARG A 158 48.26 6.06 -10.41
CA ARG A 158 47.11 5.59 -11.17
C ARG A 158 47.35 5.62 -12.68
N VAL A 159 46.76 4.67 -13.38
CA VAL A 159 46.66 4.64 -14.83
C VAL A 159 45.19 4.47 -15.20
N GLU A 160 44.70 5.32 -16.09
CA GLU A 160 43.31 5.27 -16.57
C GLU A 160 43.29 5.33 -18.10
N LEU A 161 42.53 4.43 -18.73
CA LEU A 161 42.15 4.56 -20.13
C LEU A 161 41.12 5.69 -20.28
N LYS A 162 41.43 6.71 -21.07
CA LYS A 162 40.55 7.84 -21.34
C LYS A 162 39.50 7.51 -22.40
N ALA A 163 39.94 6.92 -23.52
CA ALA A 163 39.09 6.50 -24.62
C ALA A 163 39.65 5.25 -25.30
N ILE A 164 38.76 4.45 -25.89
CA ILE A 164 39.08 3.26 -26.68
C ILE A 164 38.21 3.38 -27.93
N ASP A 165 38.81 3.76 -29.04
CA ASP A 165 38.11 4.09 -30.26
C ASP A 165 38.35 3.00 -31.31
N PRO A 166 37.35 2.15 -31.60
CA PRO A 166 37.41 1.20 -32.71
C PRO A 166 37.32 1.90 -34.07
N PRO A 167 37.64 1.21 -35.17
CA PRO A 167 37.52 1.82 -36.49
C PRO A 167 36.05 2.10 -36.81
N PRO A 168 35.73 3.18 -37.56
CA PRO A 168 34.34 3.64 -37.77
C PRO A 168 33.41 2.58 -38.36
N SER A 169 33.92 1.67 -39.19
CA SER A 169 33.13 0.58 -39.78
C SER A 169 32.59 -0.39 -38.72
N ILE A 170 33.40 -0.73 -37.72
CA ILE A 170 33.02 -1.62 -36.63
C ILE A 170 32.10 -0.90 -35.66
N GLN A 171 32.39 0.36 -35.35
CA GLN A 171 31.53 1.19 -34.50
C GLN A 171 30.09 1.26 -35.05
N GLN A 172 29.92 1.52 -36.34
CA GLN A 172 28.61 1.56 -36.99
C GLN A 172 27.88 0.20 -36.96
N SER A 173 28.61 -0.91 -37.17
CA SER A 173 28.03 -2.25 -37.07
C SER A 173 27.59 -2.59 -35.64
N MET A 174 28.41 -2.24 -34.64
CA MET A 174 28.08 -2.42 -33.23
C MET A 174 26.87 -1.57 -32.84
N GLU A 175 26.81 -0.31 -33.25
CA GLU A 175 25.65 0.56 -32.99
C GLU A 175 24.37 -0.02 -33.59
N LYS A 176 24.42 -0.53 -34.83
CA LYS A 176 23.29 -1.20 -35.48
C LYS A 176 22.88 -2.47 -34.73
N GLN A 177 23.85 -3.30 -34.33
CA GLN A 177 23.60 -4.53 -33.59
C GLN A 177 23.01 -4.25 -32.19
N MET A 178 23.58 -3.30 -31.46
CA MET A 178 23.09 -2.89 -30.14
C MET A 178 21.69 -2.28 -30.22
N LYS A 179 21.42 -1.48 -31.27
CA LYS A 179 20.09 -0.95 -31.53
C LYS A 179 19.09 -2.08 -31.78
N ALA A 180 19.43 -3.04 -32.64
CA ALA A 180 18.58 -4.18 -32.93
C ALA A 180 18.34 -5.07 -31.69
N ASP A 181 19.34 -5.32 -30.86
CA ASP A 181 19.18 -6.11 -29.63
C ASP A 181 18.32 -5.35 -28.60
N ARG A 182 18.51 -4.04 -28.45
CA ARG A 182 17.67 -3.19 -27.58
C ARG A 182 16.23 -3.13 -28.08
N GLU A 183 16.02 -2.96 -29.38
CA GLU A 183 14.68 -2.98 -29.99
C GLU A 183 14.01 -4.33 -29.77
N LYS A 184 14.71 -5.45 -30.02
CA LYS A 184 14.20 -6.79 -29.75
C LYS A 184 13.80 -6.97 -28.28
N ARG A 185 14.66 -6.59 -27.34
CA ARG A 185 14.35 -6.67 -25.91
C ARG A 185 13.17 -5.77 -25.52
N ALA A 186 13.11 -4.56 -26.06
CA ALA A 186 11.98 -3.65 -25.83
C ALA A 186 10.66 -4.24 -26.36
N THR A 187 10.67 -4.85 -27.55
CA THR A 187 9.49 -5.53 -28.11
C THR A 187 9.04 -6.71 -27.27
N ILE A 188 9.97 -7.54 -26.79
CA ILE A 188 9.65 -8.67 -25.90
C ILE A 188 9.03 -8.16 -24.61
N LEU A 189 9.67 -7.19 -23.96
CA LEU A 189 9.18 -6.62 -22.70
C LEU A 189 7.80 -5.95 -22.87
N ALA A 190 7.57 -5.26 -23.99
CA ALA A 190 6.27 -4.66 -24.28
C ALA A 190 5.19 -5.73 -24.51
N ALA A 191 5.51 -6.82 -25.22
CA ALA A 191 4.58 -7.93 -25.42
C ALA A 191 4.26 -8.66 -24.12
N GLU A 192 5.26 -8.87 -23.26
CA GLU A 192 5.07 -9.44 -21.91
C GLU A 192 4.22 -8.53 -21.02
N GLY A 193 4.50 -7.22 -21.03
CA GLY A 193 3.71 -6.23 -20.31
C GLY A 193 2.26 -6.18 -20.77
N GLN A 194 2.00 -6.25 -22.09
CA GLN A 194 0.64 -6.30 -22.62
C GLN A 194 -0.07 -7.58 -22.19
N ARG A 195 0.59 -8.74 -22.30
CA ARG A 195 0.03 -10.02 -21.87
C ARG A 195 -0.33 -10.00 -20.38
N GLU A 196 0.54 -9.47 -19.53
CA GLU A 196 0.27 -9.38 -18.09
C GLU A 196 -0.88 -8.42 -17.79
N ALA A 197 -0.97 -7.29 -18.50
CA ALA A 197 -2.08 -6.35 -18.37
C ALA A 197 -3.42 -6.98 -18.78
N ASP A 198 -3.45 -7.73 -19.88
CA ASP A 198 -4.65 -8.42 -20.37
C ASP A 198 -5.13 -9.49 -19.36
N ILE A 199 -4.19 -10.25 -18.79
CA ILE A 199 -4.50 -11.25 -17.75
C ILE A 199 -5.11 -10.58 -16.52
N LYS A 200 -4.48 -9.53 -15.98
CA LYS A 200 -4.99 -8.80 -14.82
C LYS A 200 -6.36 -8.18 -15.07
N THR A 201 -6.61 -7.71 -16.29
CA THR A 201 -7.91 -7.15 -16.68
C THR A 201 -8.98 -8.23 -16.70
N ALA A 202 -8.70 -9.38 -17.33
CA ALA A 202 -9.63 -10.51 -17.37
C ALA A 202 -9.91 -11.10 -15.98
N GLU A 203 -8.89 -11.18 -15.11
CA GLU A 203 -9.04 -11.59 -13.71
C GLU A 203 -9.88 -10.60 -12.92
N GLY A 204 -9.66 -9.30 -13.10
CA GLY A 204 -10.48 -8.24 -12.51
C GLY A 204 -11.94 -8.33 -12.94
N GLU A 205 -12.22 -8.52 -14.23
CA GLU A 205 -13.58 -8.70 -14.75
C GLU A 205 -14.26 -9.96 -14.20
N LYS A 206 -13.53 -11.08 -14.13
CA LYS A 206 -14.03 -12.33 -13.55
C LYS A 206 -14.39 -12.11 -12.08
N GLN A 207 -13.50 -11.50 -11.31
CA GLN A 207 -13.73 -11.24 -9.89
C GLN A 207 -14.91 -10.29 -9.68
N ALA A 208 -15.02 -9.24 -10.50
CA ALA A 208 -16.15 -8.31 -10.46
C ALA A 208 -17.48 -9.02 -10.75
N LYS A 209 -17.54 -9.93 -11.73
CA LYS A 209 -18.74 -10.73 -12.04
C LYS A 209 -19.12 -11.68 -10.90
N ILE A 210 -18.15 -12.32 -10.26
CA ILE A 210 -18.39 -13.20 -9.11
C ILE A 210 -18.97 -12.39 -7.95
N LEU A 211 -18.34 -11.28 -7.58
CA LEU A 211 -18.80 -10.41 -6.49
C LEU A 211 -20.19 -9.84 -6.78
N ALA A 212 -20.49 -9.47 -8.03
CA ALA A 212 -21.82 -9.03 -8.42
C ALA A 212 -22.87 -10.14 -8.24
N ALA A 213 -22.60 -11.36 -8.72
CA ALA A 213 -23.51 -12.50 -8.57
C ALA A 213 -23.72 -12.90 -7.09
N GLU A 214 -22.66 -12.85 -6.29
CA GLU A 214 -22.74 -13.07 -4.84
C GLU A 214 -23.58 -11.98 -4.17
N GLY A 215 -23.37 -10.71 -4.53
CA GLY A 215 -24.17 -9.58 -4.07
C GLY A 215 -25.65 -9.72 -4.43
N GLU A 216 -25.97 -10.09 -5.66
CA GLU A 216 -27.35 -10.35 -6.10
C GLU A 216 -28.00 -11.50 -5.34
N LYS A 217 -27.26 -12.61 -5.14
CA LYS A 217 -27.73 -13.74 -4.33
C LYS A 217 -28.03 -13.31 -2.90
N HIS A 218 -27.11 -12.58 -2.26
CA HIS A 218 -27.30 -12.08 -0.90
C HIS A 218 -28.48 -11.12 -0.81
N ALA A 219 -28.62 -10.19 -1.76
CA ALA A 219 -29.75 -9.29 -1.83
C ALA A 219 -31.09 -10.05 -1.99
N ALA A 220 -31.13 -11.10 -2.81
CA ALA A 220 -32.33 -11.92 -2.99
C ALA A 220 -32.71 -12.70 -1.72
N ILE A 221 -31.73 -13.24 -0.98
CA ILE A 221 -31.97 -13.92 0.30
C ILE A 221 -32.54 -12.94 1.33
N LEU A 222 -31.89 -11.78 1.49
CA LEU A 222 -32.34 -10.76 2.43
C LEU A 222 -33.74 -10.25 2.09
N ALA A 223 -34.07 -10.08 0.80
CA ALA A 223 -35.39 -9.71 0.36
C ALA A 223 -36.45 -10.79 0.70
N ALA A 224 -36.14 -12.07 0.45
CA ALA A 224 -37.04 -13.18 0.79
C ALA A 224 -37.25 -13.33 2.30
N GLU A 225 -36.20 -13.14 3.11
CA GLU A 225 -36.29 -13.13 4.57
C GLU A 225 -37.13 -11.96 5.07
N ALA A 226 -36.92 -10.76 4.52
CA ALA A 226 -37.73 -9.58 4.84
C ALA A 226 -39.20 -9.80 4.49
N GLU A 227 -39.50 -10.39 3.33
CA GLU A 227 -40.87 -10.69 2.91
C GLU A 227 -41.54 -11.74 3.81
N ARG A 228 -40.82 -12.82 4.15
CA ARG A 228 -41.28 -13.83 5.11
C ARG A 228 -41.59 -13.18 6.46
N GLN A 229 -40.68 -12.36 6.97
CA GLN A 229 -40.86 -11.70 8.26
C GLN A 229 -42.07 -10.75 8.24
N ALA A 230 -42.23 -9.99 7.15
CA ALA A 230 -43.37 -9.12 6.97
C ALA A 230 -44.70 -9.90 6.88
N MET A 231 -44.72 -11.08 6.25
CA MET A 231 -45.92 -11.94 6.21
C MET A 231 -46.31 -12.46 7.59
N ILE A 232 -45.33 -12.92 8.39
CA ILE A 232 -45.58 -13.41 9.76
C ILE A 232 -46.18 -12.28 10.61
N LEU A 233 -45.54 -11.11 10.60
CA LEU A 233 -46.01 -9.95 11.38
C LEU A 233 -47.43 -9.52 10.97
N ARG A 234 -47.75 -9.54 9.66
CA ARG A 234 -49.12 -9.27 9.19
C ARG A 234 -50.11 -10.31 9.67
N ALA A 235 -49.78 -11.60 9.56
CA ALA A 235 -50.66 -12.68 10.01
C ALA A 235 -50.93 -12.64 11.52
N GLU A 236 -49.91 -12.33 12.32
CA GLU A 236 -50.04 -12.12 13.77
C GLU A 236 -50.93 -10.92 14.09
N GLY A 237 -50.72 -9.80 13.40
CA GLY A 237 -51.56 -8.60 13.53
C GLY A 237 -53.03 -8.87 13.18
N GLU A 238 -53.30 -9.58 12.08
CA GLU A 238 -54.65 -9.97 11.68
C GLU A 238 -55.32 -10.92 12.69
N ARG A 239 -54.57 -11.88 13.23
CA ARG A 239 -55.06 -12.80 14.27
C ARG A 239 -55.46 -12.03 15.53
N ALA A 240 -54.59 -11.12 15.99
CA ALA A 240 -54.85 -10.28 17.15
C ALA A 240 -56.10 -9.40 16.92
N ALA A 241 -56.23 -8.78 15.75
CA ALA A 241 -57.38 -7.96 15.41
C ALA A 241 -58.70 -8.76 15.41
N LYS A 242 -58.72 -9.98 14.81
CA LYS A 242 -59.90 -10.85 14.81
C LYS A 242 -60.30 -11.30 16.21
N TYR A 243 -59.32 -11.66 17.05
CA TYR A 243 -59.56 -12.07 18.43
C TYR A 243 -60.20 -10.94 19.25
N LEU A 244 -59.62 -9.74 19.20
CA LEU A 244 -60.14 -8.56 19.90
C LEU A 244 -61.55 -8.20 19.44
N LYS A 245 -61.82 -8.30 18.13
CA LYS A 245 -63.17 -8.07 17.58
C LYS A 245 -64.18 -9.10 18.10
N ALA A 246 -63.85 -10.38 18.06
CA ALA A 246 -64.73 -11.45 18.56
C ALA A 246 -65.00 -11.31 20.06
N GLN A 247 -64.00 -10.91 20.85
CA GLN A 247 -64.15 -10.65 22.29
C GLN A 247 -65.10 -9.46 22.54
N GLY A 248 -64.95 -8.38 21.77
CA GLY A 248 -65.85 -7.23 21.83
C GLY A 248 -67.29 -7.59 21.47
N GLU A 249 -67.49 -8.37 20.41
CA GLU A 249 -68.81 -8.86 19.99
C GLU A 249 -69.44 -9.78 21.04
N ALA A 250 -68.67 -10.71 21.62
CA ALA A 250 -69.16 -11.61 22.67
C ALA A 250 -69.63 -10.85 23.92
N ARG A 251 -68.84 -9.86 24.38
CA ARG A 251 -69.22 -8.99 25.50
C ARG A 251 -70.48 -8.18 25.19
N SER A 252 -70.60 -7.67 23.95
CA SER A 252 -71.78 -6.95 23.48
C SER A 252 -73.04 -7.82 23.55
N ILE A 253 -72.98 -9.05 23.02
CA ILE A 253 -74.11 -9.99 23.03
C ILE A 253 -74.50 -10.35 24.47
N GLN A 254 -73.53 -10.61 25.35
CA GLN A 254 -73.79 -10.93 26.76
C GLN A 254 -74.54 -9.79 27.47
N LYS A 255 -74.13 -8.54 27.25
CA LYS A 255 -74.79 -7.37 27.86
C LYS A 255 -76.20 -7.18 27.33
N VAL A 256 -76.41 -7.33 26.02
CA VAL A 256 -77.76 -7.27 25.44
C VAL A 256 -78.66 -8.37 26.00
N ASN A 257 -78.15 -9.62 26.11
CA ASN A 257 -78.92 -10.74 26.66
C ASN A 257 -79.27 -10.52 28.14
N ALA A 258 -78.32 -10.05 28.94
CA ALA A 258 -78.56 -9.72 30.34
C ALA A 258 -79.63 -8.62 30.49
N ALA A 259 -79.55 -7.56 29.68
CA ALA A 259 -80.53 -6.47 29.66
C ALA A 259 -81.93 -6.94 29.22
N ILE A 260 -82.03 -7.87 28.27
CA ILE A 260 -83.32 -8.45 27.85
C ILE A 260 -83.93 -9.28 28.98
N LYS A 261 -83.13 -10.10 29.66
CA LYS A 261 -83.63 -10.96 30.75
C LYS A 261 -84.08 -10.16 31.97
N SER A 262 -83.36 -9.10 32.33
CA SER A 262 -83.71 -8.27 33.49
C SER A 262 -84.98 -7.45 33.30
N ALA A 263 -85.28 -7.03 32.07
CA ALA A 263 -86.44 -6.21 31.75
C ALA A 263 -87.79 -6.97 31.73
N GLN A 264 -87.80 -8.29 31.98
CA GLN A 264 -89.02 -9.13 32.08
C GLN A 264 -90.02 -8.85 30.95
N LEU A 265 -89.53 -8.85 29.70
CA LEU A 265 -90.35 -8.54 28.54
C LEU A 265 -91.57 -9.48 28.48
N THR A 266 -92.74 -8.90 28.25
CA THR A 266 -93.95 -9.67 28.00
C THR A 266 -94.03 -10.06 26.50
N PRO A 267 -94.76 -11.13 26.13
CA PRO A 267 -94.89 -11.57 24.75
C PRO A 267 -95.38 -10.47 23.79
N GLU A 268 -96.15 -9.51 24.30
CA GLU A 268 -96.66 -8.36 23.56
C GLU A 268 -95.54 -7.38 23.17
N VAL A 269 -94.53 -7.19 24.02
CA VAL A 269 -93.37 -6.32 23.74
C VAL A 269 -92.44 -6.95 22.71
N LEU A 270 -92.26 -8.27 22.76
CA LEU A 270 -91.51 -9.00 21.73
C LEU A 270 -92.23 -8.97 20.38
N ALA A 271 -93.56 -9.15 20.38
CA ALA A 271 -94.37 -9.02 19.17
C ALA A 271 -94.30 -7.58 18.60
N TYR A 272 -94.34 -6.56 19.46
CA TYR A 272 -94.17 -5.16 19.05
C TYR A 272 -92.77 -4.88 18.48
N GLN A 273 -91.69 -5.30 19.16
CA GLN A 273 -90.33 -5.16 18.63
C GLN A 273 -90.17 -5.89 17.30
N TYR A 274 -90.73 -7.09 17.15
CA TYR A 274 -90.71 -7.83 15.90
C TYR A 274 -91.42 -7.06 14.78
N LEU A 275 -92.61 -6.51 15.03
CA LEU A 275 -93.33 -5.62 14.11
C LEU A 275 -92.54 -4.34 13.78
N GLU A 276 -91.83 -3.76 14.76
CA GLU A 276 -90.96 -2.59 14.56
C GLU A 276 -89.68 -2.92 13.75
N LYS A 277 -89.20 -4.18 13.80
CA LYS A 277 -88.09 -4.64 12.95
C LYS A 277 -88.54 -5.01 11.53
N LEU A 278 -89.83 -5.23 11.27
CA LEU A 278 -90.34 -5.54 9.93
C LEU A 278 -89.96 -4.47 8.88
N PRO A 279 -90.06 -3.15 9.15
CA PRO A 279 -89.54 -2.12 8.25
C PRO A 279 -88.06 -2.28 7.90
N LYS A 280 -87.19 -2.64 8.86
CA LYS A 280 -85.75 -2.85 8.62
C LYS A 280 -85.46 -4.07 7.74
N MET A 281 -86.36 -5.05 7.72
CA MET A 281 -86.30 -6.17 6.78
C MET A 281 -86.82 -5.81 5.38
N ALA A 282 -87.65 -4.77 5.26
CA ALA A 282 -88.18 -4.26 3.99
C ALA A 282 -87.26 -3.23 3.31
N GLU A 283 -86.35 -2.58 4.05
CA GLU A 283 -85.39 -1.58 3.53
C GLU A 283 -84.22 -2.19 2.72
N GLY A 284 -84.03 -3.51 2.76
CA GLY A 284 -83.04 -4.19 1.93
C GLY A 284 -83.44 -4.19 0.44
N SER A 285 -82.56 -3.72 -0.44
CA SER A 285 -82.79 -3.46 -1.87
C SER A 285 -83.21 -4.66 -2.76
N ALA A 286 -83.53 -5.82 -2.18
CA ALA A 286 -83.78 -7.08 -2.88
C ALA A 286 -85.19 -7.70 -2.70
N ASN A 287 -86.11 -7.13 -1.91
CA ASN A 287 -87.41 -7.77 -1.62
C ASN A 287 -88.60 -7.15 -2.38
N LYS A 288 -89.07 -7.79 -3.47
CA LYS A 288 -90.24 -7.37 -4.27
C LYS A 288 -91.52 -8.21 -4.07
N MET A 289 -91.50 -9.30 -3.29
CA MET A 289 -92.68 -10.11 -3.00
C MET A 289 -92.70 -10.50 -1.52
N TRP A 290 -93.76 -10.10 -0.83
CA TRP A 290 -93.96 -10.34 0.60
C TRP A 290 -95.04 -11.41 0.78
N LEU A 291 -94.66 -12.57 1.31
CA LEU A 291 -95.57 -13.64 1.72
C LEU A 291 -95.57 -13.68 3.23
N VAL A 292 -96.68 -13.31 3.86
CA VAL A 292 -96.92 -13.64 5.27
C VAL A 292 -97.30 -15.12 5.30
N PRO A 293 -96.51 -16.01 5.92
CA PRO A 293 -96.89 -17.41 6.04
C PRO A 293 -98.24 -17.48 6.76
N SER A 294 -99.22 -18.20 6.20
CA SER A 294 -100.56 -18.31 6.81
C SER A 294 -100.55 -18.97 8.20
N GLN A 295 -99.46 -19.65 8.55
CA GLN A 295 -99.21 -20.26 9.88
C GLN A 295 -98.47 -19.31 10.85
N PHE A 296 -98.25 -18.04 10.48
CA PHE A 296 -97.56 -17.07 11.36
C PHE A 296 -98.31 -16.84 12.67
N GLY A 297 -99.63 -16.69 12.60
CA GLY A 297 -100.49 -16.58 13.78
C GLY A 297 -100.32 -17.78 14.71
N ASP A 298 -100.30 -18.99 14.15
CA ASP A 298 -100.16 -20.23 14.91
C ASP A 298 -98.78 -20.36 15.58
N SER A 299 -97.70 -19.98 14.88
CA SER A 299 -96.34 -20.01 15.43
C SER A 299 -96.13 -18.98 16.54
N LEU A 300 -96.75 -17.80 16.42
CA LEU A 300 -96.71 -16.76 17.45
C LEU A 300 -97.56 -17.16 18.66
N GLU A 301 -98.73 -17.77 18.43
CA GLU A 301 -99.58 -18.33 19.48
C GLU A 301 -98.87 -19.47 20.23
N GLN A 302 -98.17 -20.36 19.51
CA GLN A 302 -97.40 -21.45 20.11
C GLN A 302 -96.19 -20.94 20.90
N PHE A 303 -95.48 -19.93 20.39
CA PHE A 303 -94.38 -19.26 21.10
C PHE A 303 -94.90 -18.57 22.38
N ALA A 304 -95.98 -17.81 22.28
CA ALA A 304 -96.60 -17.16 23.43
C ALA A 304 -97.10 -18.17 24.48
N ARG A 305 -97.68 -19.29 24.05
CA ARG A 305 -98.08 -20.40 24.95
C ARG A 305 -96.90 -21.10 25.60
N SER A 306 -95.75 -21.22 24.92
CA SER A 306 -94.53 -21.80 25.53
C SER A 306 -93.94 -20.93 26.64
N MET A 307 -94.29 -19.64 26.64
CA MET A 307 -93.86 -18.64 27.62
C MET A 307 -94.93 -18.39 28.70
N ALA A 308 -96.11 -19.02 28.64
CA ALA A 308 -97.23 -18.80 29.55
C ALA A 308 -97.62 -20.08 30.29
N ASN A 309 -98.02 -19.95 31.56
CA ASN A 309 -98.52 -21.07 32.37
C ASN A 309 -100.03 -21.22 32.19
N LYS A 310 -100.53 -22.47 32.27
CA LYS A 310 -101.95 -22.78 32.13
C LYS A 310 -102.58 -22.94 33.51
N ASP A 311 -103.51 -22.05 33.86
CA ASP A 311 -104.26 -22.12 35.11
C ASP A 311 -105.33 -23.23 35.07
N GLU A 312 -105.84 -23.64 36.24
CA GLU A 312 -106.84 -24.72 36.38
C GLU A 312 -108.16 -24.46 35.61
N ASP A 313 -108.47 -23.19 35.30
CA ASP A 313 -109.64 -22.81 34.48
C ASP A 313 -109.38 -22.84 32.96
N GLY A 314 -108.21 -23.31 32.53
CA GLY A 314 -107.88 -23.51 31.11
C GLY A 314 -107.55 -22.24 30.33
N VAL A 315 -107.44 -21.09 31.00
CA VAL A 315 -106.99 -19.80 30.43
C VAL A 315 -105.48 -19.65 30.63
N PHE A 316 -104.74 -19.32 29.57
CA PHE A 316 -103.30 -19.05 29.66
C PHE A 316 -103.08 -17.65 30.23
N ARG A 317 -102.35 -17.56 31.35
CA ARG A 317 -101.91 -16.28 31.92
C ARG A 317 -100.39 -16.21 31.87
N TYR A 318 -99.87 -15.06 31.42
CA TYR A 318 -98.45 -14.80 31.43
C TYR A 318 -98.03 -14.34 32.83
N GLU A 319 -97.19 -15.12 33.49
CA GLU A 319 -96.48 -14.70 34.69
C GLU A 319 -95.02 -14.45 34.31
N PRO A 320 -94.49 -13.24 34.49
CA PRO A 320 -93.09 -12.98 34.19
C PRO A 320 -92.20 -13.84 35.10
N ALA A 321 -91.22 -14.52 34.50
CA ALA A 321 -90.25 -15.32 35.24
C ALA A 321 -89.55 -14.48 36.32
N THR A 322 -89.30 -15.09 37.49
CA THR A 322 -88.59 -14.42 38.59
C THR A 322 -87.13 -14.17 38.18
N VAL A 323 -86.76 -12.90 38.08
CA VAL A 323 -85.38 -12.52 37.74
C VAL A 323 -84.48 -12.76 38.93
N THR A 324 -83.43 -13.54 38.74
CA THR A 324 -82.36 -13.76 39.72
C THR A 324 -81.57 -12.47 39.93
N GLU A 325 -81.19 -12.13 41.16
CA GLU A 325 -80.48 -10.88 41.48
C GLU A 325 -79.18 -10.70 40.65
N GLU A 326 -78.48 -11.79 40.35
CA GLU A 326 -77.30 -11.81 39.47
C GLU A 326 -77.59 -11.25 38.06
N THR A 327 -78.78 -11.50 37.52
CA THR A 327 -79.18 -10.99 36.19
C THR A 327 -79.56 -9.50 36.24
N LYS A 328 -80.09 -9.01 37.37
CA LYS A 328 -80.31 -7.58 37.58
C LYS A 328 -79.00 -6.83 37.73
N GLU A 329 -78.04 -7.39 38.48
CA GLU A 329 -76.71 -6.79 38.65
C GLU A 329 -75.96 -6.69 37.32
N MET A 330 -75.95 -7.76 36.51
CA MET A 330 -75.33 -7.74 35.18
C MET A 330 -75.98 -6.72 34.22
N ALA A 331 -77.28 -6.45 34.36
CA ALA A 331 -77.99 -5.48 33.52
C ALA A 331 -77.90 -4.04 34.06
N ALA A 332 -77.83 -3.85 35.37
CA ALA A 332 -77.78 -2.56 36.05
C ALA A 332 -76.37 -1.99 36.18
N GLN A 333 -75.32 -2.80 35.98
CA GLN A 333 -73.94 -2.32 35.93
C GLN A 333 -73.74 -1.36 34.73
N GLU A 334 -73.83 -0.06 35.03
CA GLU A 334 -73.30 1.05 34.21
C GLU A 334 -71.77 1.16 34.32
N ASN A 335 -71.06 0.05 34.51
CA ASN A 335 -69.59 0.07 34.55
C ASN A 335 -69.06 0.24 33.12
N VAL A 336 -69.10 1.47 32.60
CA VAL A 336 -68.59 1.87 31.29
C VAL A 336 -67.05 1.90 31.31
N ASP A 337 -66.45 2.05 32.49
CA ASP A 337 -65.00 2.17 32.65
C ASP A 337 -64.27 0.89 32.23
N GLU A 338 -64.81 -0.29 32.57
CA GLU A 338 -64.26 -1.59 32.13
C GLU A 338 -64.58 -1.92 30.66
N TRP A 339 -65.63 -1.33 30.08
CA TRP A 339 -66.04 -1.58 28.69
C TRP A 339 -65.03 -1.04 27.67
N PHE A 340 -64.44 0.11 27.99
CA PHE A 340 -63.39 0.74 27.19
C PHE A 340 -61.99 0.53 27.77
N ASN A 341 -61.85 -0.21 28.89
CA ASN A 341 -60.54 -0.50 29.44
C ASN A 341 -59.77 -1.36 28.43
N THR A 342 -58.82 -0.69 27.76
CA THR A 342 -57.96 -1.25 26.72
C THR A 342 -56.71 -1.87 27.36
N GLU A 343 -56.78 -2.25 28.63
CA GLU A 343 -55.90 -3.25 29.19
C GLU A 343 -56.18 -4.57 28.47
N SER A 344 -55.56 -4.69 27.29
CA SER A 344 -55.44 -5.93 26.56
C SER A 344 -55.00 -7.01 27.54
N ASP A 345 -55.67 -8.15 27.50
CA ASP A 345 -55.24 -9.40 28.13
C ASP A 345 -53.70 -9.46 28.11
N PRO A 346 -53.00 -9.66 29.26
CA PRO A 346 -51.54 -9.56 29.32
C PRO A 346 -50.84 -10.42 28.26
N GLU A 347 -51.48 -11.50 27.81
CA GLU A 347 -51.02 -12.34 26.70
C GLU A 347 -51.06 -11.65 25.32
N ILE A 348 -52.06 -10.81 25.05
CA ILE A 348 -52.19 -10.04 23.79
C ILE A 348 -51.23 -8.84 23.82
N ALA A 349 -51.12 -8.16 24.97
CA ALA A 349 -50.12 -7.11 25.17
C ALA A 349 -48.71 -7.66 24.94
N ALA A 350 -48.42 -8.84 25.50
CA ALA A 350 -47.16 -9.54 25.30
C ALA A 350 -46.97 -10.00 23.84
N ALA A 351 -48.00 -10.49 23.16
CA ALA A 351 -47.92 -10.89 21.76
C ALA A 351 -47.66 -9.71 20.82
N VAL A 352 -48.33 -8.57 21.04
CA VAL A 352 -48.12 -7.34 20.26
C VAL A 352 -46.78 -6.70 20.60
N ALA A 353 -46.37 -6.69 21.87
CA ALA A 353 -45.06 -6.20 22.29
C ALA A 353 -43.93 -7.08 21.74
N ALA A 354 -44.11 -8.41 21.70
CA ALA A 354 -43.17 -9.34 21.10
C ALA A 354 -43.09 -9.13 19.57
N ALA A 355 -44.21 -8.97 18.88
CA ALA A 355 -44.24 -8.68 17.44
C ALA A 355 -43.53 -7.34 17.13
N ASN A 356 -43.78 -6.29 17.92
CA ASN A 356 -43.11 -5.00 17.78
C ASN A 356 -41.63 -5.06 18.15
N ALA A 357 -41.24 -5.84 19.17
CA ALA A 357 -39.85 -6.04 19.54
C ALA A 357 -39.07 -6.80 18.46
N VAL A 358 -39.72 -7.74 17.77
CA VAL A 358 -39.11 -8.42 16.62
C VAL A 358 -39.02 -7.49 15.40
N ALA A 359 -40.03 -6.66 15.15
CA ALA A 359 -40.00 -5.66 14.07
C ALA A 359 -38.95 -4.56 14.27
N ASN A 360 -38.66 -4.19 15.53
CA ASN A 360 -37.69 -3.13 15.88
C ASN A 360 -36.28 -3.66 16.19
N LYS A 361 -36.01 -4.96 15.98
CA LYS A 361 -34.63 -5.45 16.04
C LYS A 361 -33.86 -4.89 14.84
N PRO A 362 -32.75 -4.15 15.05
CA PRO A 362 -31.89 -3.76 13.94
C PRO A 362 -31.33 -5.02 13.27
N VAL A 363 -31.40 -5.06 11.94
CA VAL A 363 -30.77 -6.11 11.12
C VAL A 363 -29.27 -6.05 11.39
N GLU A 364 -28.65 -7.19 11.74
CA GLU A 364 -27.21 -7.27 12.04
C GLU A 364 -26.38 -6.59 10.94
N GLU A 365 -25.45 -5.74 11.38
CA GLU A 365 -24.56 -5.00 10.50
C GLU A 365 -23.72 -5.96 9.64
N ASP A 366 -23.69 -5.65 8.34
CA ASP A 366 -22.83 -6.25 7.33
C ASP A 366 -21.38 -6.42 7.86
N PRO A 367 -20.76 -7.61 7.80
CA PRO A 367 -19.39 -7.85 8.29
C PRO A 367 -18.33 -6.92 7.69
N GLY A 368 -18.63 -6.19 6.60
CA GLY A 368 -17.78 -5.12 6.08
C GLY A 368 -17.63 -3.88 7.00
N ALA A 369 -18.67 -3.53 7.78
CA ALA A 369 -18.66 -2.34 8.64
C ALA A 369 -17.76 -2.51 9.88
N ALA A 370 -17.71 -3.73 10.44
CA ALA A 370 -16.83 -4.07 11.55
C ALA A 370 -15.34 -4.02 11.16
N LEU A 371 -15.01 -4.26 9.89
CA LEU A 371 -13.64 -4.11 9.38
C LEU A 371 -13.26 -2.63 9.23
N ALA A 372 -14.17 -1.78 8.74
CA ALA A 372 -13.94 -0.35 8.61
C ALA A 372 -13.77 0.34 9.98
N ALA A 373 -14.57 -0.04 10.97
CA ALA A 373 -14.47 0.49 12.33
C ALA A 373 -13.15 0.09 13.04
N LYS A 374 -12.67 -1.15 12.85
CA LYS A 374 -11.34 -1.58 13.34
C LYS A 374 -10.19 -0.83 12.68
N THR A 375 -10.33 -0.45 11.41
CA THR A 375 -9.30 0.30 10.68
C THR A 375 -9.25 1.77 11.09
N ALA A 376 -10.41 2.35 11.45
CA ALA A 376 -10.51 3.71 11.99
C ALA A 376 -9.93 3.81 13.42
N ALA A 377 -10.22 2.84 14.29
CA ALA A 377 -9.68 2.79 15.65
C ALA A 377 -8.15 2.60 15.71
N ALA A 378 -7.55 1.97 14.69
CA ALA A 378 -6.10 1.82 14.58
C ALA A 378 -5.37 3.10 14.12
N ARG A 379 -6.08 4.09 13.55
CA ARG A 379 -5.51 5.38 13.12
C ARG A 379 -5.51 6.44 14.23
N ASP A 380 -6.38 6.31 15.22
CA ASP A 380 -6.52 7.31 16.29
C ASP A 380 -5.50 7.11 17.44
N ASN A 381 -4.79 5.97 17.45
CA ASN A 381 -3.82 5.61 18.50
C ASN A 381 -2.35 5.92 18.14
N SER A 382 -2.10 6.78 17.13
CA SER A 382 -0.74 7.12 16.68
C SER A 382 -0.31 8.57 16.98
N SER A 383 -0.86 9.21 18.01
CA SER A 383 -0.51 10.60 18.35
C SER A 383 0.65 10.78 19.33
N ASP A 384 1.33 9.72 19.77
CA ASP A 384 2.51 9.83 20.64
C ASP A 384 3.80 9.51 19.88
N ILE A 385 4.41 10.53 19.27
CA ILE A 385 5.82 10.51 18.87
C ILE A 385 6.54 11.60 19.68
N PRO A 386 7.49 11.27 20.57
CA PRO A 386 8.41 12.26 21.10
C PRO A 386 9.55 12.51 20.11
N SER A 387 9.73 13.77 19.75
CA SER A 387 10.90 14.27 19.01
C SER A 387 12.19 14.10 19.82
N LEU A 388 13.19 13.43 19.24
CA LEU A 388 14.55 13.40 19.79
C LEU A 388 15.61 13.63 18.70
N GLU A 389 16.37 14.69 18.92
CA GLU A 389 17.63 15.03 18.26
C GLU A 389 18.69 13.93 18.45
N SER A 390 19.50 13.74 17.41
CA SER A 390 20.71 12.92 17.38
C SER A 390 21.84 13.47 18.27
N PRO A 391 22.68 12.60 18.85
CA PRO A 391 24.09 12.64 18.46
C PRO A 391 24.85 11.29 18.45
N HIS A 392 25.82 11.22 17.51
CA HIS A 392 27.13 10.56 17.55
C HIS A 392 27.32 9.05 17.90
N ALA A 393 27.92 8.38 16.91
CA ALA A 393 29.19 7.61 16.96
C ALA A 393 29.22 6.10 17.32
N SER A 394 30.13 5.45 16.59
CA SER A 394 30.81 4.16 16.79
C SER A 394 30.13 2.86 16.34
N VAL A 395 30.56 2.40 15.16
CA VAL A 395 30.39 1.04 14.62
C VAL A 395 31.44 0.12 15.26
N PRO A 396 31.07 -1.13 15.62
CA PRO A 396 31.85 -2.25 15.10
C PRO A 396 31.03 -3.47 14.64
N ALA A 397 31.52 -4.03 13.52
CA ALA A 397 31.69 -5.45 13.20
C ALA A 397 30.48 -6.38 12.89
N GLN A 398 30.49 -6.81 11.61
CA GLN A 398 30.37 -8.20 11.12
C GLN A 398 29.00 -8.89 11.23
N PHE A 399 28.29 -8.94 10.09
CA PHE A 399 27.32 -9.98 9.77
C PHE A 399 28.00 -11.11 8.96
N PRO A 400 27.72 -12.39 9.25
CA PRO A 400 28.25 -13.50 8.48
C PRO A 400 27.47 -13.69 7.17
N VAL A 401 28.22 -14.03 6.11
CA VAL A 401 27.71 -14.35 4.77
C VAL A 401 27.14 -15.78 4.76
N PRO A 402 26.02 -16.07 4.05
CA PRO A 402 25.52 -17.44 3.92
C PRO A 402 26.47 -18.29 3.05
N GLN A 403 26.90 -19.44 3.57
CA GLN A 403 27.61 -20.46 2.81
C GLN A 403 26.63 -21.19 1.86
N PHE A 404 26.96 -21.20 0.57
CA PHE A 404 26.34 -22.09 -0.39
C PHE A 404 26.95 -23.48 -0.23
N ASP A 405 26.08 -24.47 0.07
CA ASP A 405 26.44 -25.88 0.11
C ASP A 405 26.95 -26.35 -1.26
N GLN A 406 28.13 -26.95 -1.26
CA GLN A 406 28.76 -27.56 -2.43
C GLN A 406 28.11 -28.92 -2.71
N ALA A 407 27.73 -29.15 -3.96
CA ALA A 407 27.34 -30.47 -4.44
C ALA A 407 28.54 -31.45 -4.40
N PRO A 408 28.34 -32.75 -4.10
CA PRO A 408 29.43 -33.71 -3.99
C PRO A 408 29.98 -34.13 -5.36
N PRO A 409 31.25 -34.56 -5.44
CA PRO A 409 31.88 -34.96 -6.69
C PRO A 409 31.44 -36.35 -7.12
N THR A 410 31.19 -36.51 -8.42
CA THR A 410 31.02 -37.79 -9.11
C THR A 410 32.35 -38.55 -9.16
N GLU A 411 32.35 -39.80 -8.69
CA GLU A 411 33.46 -40.75 -8.91
C GLU A 411 33.59 -41.14 -10.38
N PRO A 412 34.81 -41.45 -10.86
CA PRO A 412 35.01 -42.03 -12.18
C PRO A 412 34.77 -43.55 -12.15
N GLN A 413 33.85 -44.03 -12.98
CA GLN A 413 33.80 -45.44 -13.36
C GLN A 413 34.76 -45.70 -14.54
N GLN A 414 35.25 -46.94 -14.55
CA GLN A 414 36.35 -47.54 -15.33
C GLN A 414 36.30 -47.34 -16.84
#